data_AF-A0ABD1CYU7-F1
#
_entry.id   AF-A0ABD1CYU7-F1
#
_cell.length_a   1.000
_cell.length_b   1.000
_cell.length_c   1.000
_cell.angle_alpha   90.00
_cell.angle_beta   90.00
_cell.angle_gamma   90.00
#
_symmetry.space_group_name_H-M   'P 1'
#
loop_
_entity.id
_entity.type
_entity.pdbx_description
1 polymer ?
#
loop_
_entity_poly.entity_id
_entity_poly.type
_entity_poly.pdbx_seq_one_letter_code
_entity_poly.pdbx_strand_id
1 'polypeptide(L)'
;MDTSGDRIEKLYKNYEILTDAKDKIGEHELEYREILDAAGGSAKEKRLASQFIGKFFKHFPSLAETAIDRQLDLCEDEDAQIRKQAIKDLPQLCKDSKEHTPKIGDILAQLLVTEDVTELQQVHQSLMTLAKFDSIGTLTGIFSQIISGDEPTRYRNFQFILSKFIKTGPEVFTKEVEDFTIGEIKKILLDVSADEFHLCMSILNQTKLSKTVTGHAELVAIAVEQADLEADLGALASDDETVERFIQCSSEAMPYFSSQVESTLFIKFMCEKLLPLNVWSLIGAGEEQPGTTQLRLLKVFAEMCGFCGTLEKPAEKVEAIYNVLLEYMPLPPADADMNETPSFQFSHAECLLYTLHTLGKQAPDLLTFPEDAAKLKDFRSRLQYLARGTQG
;
A
#
# COMPACT_ATOMS: atom_id res chain seq x y z
N MET A 1 -3.99 1.00 59.31
CA MET A 1 -4.75 -0.16 58.84
C MET A 1 -4.60 -0.18 57.34
N ASP A 2 -4.11 -1.28 56.80
CA ASP A 2 -3.75 -1.43 55.38
C ASP A 2 -5.01 -1.59 54.52
N THR A 3 -5.63 -0.46 54.18
CA THR A 3 -6.88 -0.40 53.40
C THR A 3 -6.74 -0.91 51.97
N SER A 4 -5.51 -1.10 51.48
CA SER A 4 -5.26 -1.65 50.14
C SER A 4 -5.47 -3.16 50.10
N GLY A 5 -5.09 -3.90 51.16
CA GLY A 5 -5.32 -5.34 51.28
C GLY A 5 -6.82 -5.67 51.23
N ASP A 6 -7.62 -4.96 52.02
CA ASP A 6 -9.06 -5.18 52.13
C ASP A 6 -9.80 -4.98 50.78
N ARG A 7 -9.36 -4.01 49.95
CA ARG A 7 -9.97 -3.74 48.65
C ARG A 7 -9.65 -4.81 47.61
N ILE A 8 -8.42 -5.34 47.62
CA ILE A 8 -8.03 -6.44 46.74
C ILE A 8 -8.80 -7.72 47.07
N GLU A 9 -8.91 -8.05 48.37
CA GLU A 9 -9.73 -9.19 48.81
C GLU A 9 -11.19 -9.03 48.40
N LYS A 10 -11.73 -7.81 48.49
CA LYS A 10 -13.10 -7.52 48.03
C LYS A 10 -13.27 -7.76 46.53
N LEU A 11 -12.30 -7.38 45.70
CA LEU A 11 -12.37 -7.65 44.25
C LEU A 11 -12.37 -9.14 43.93
N TYR A 12 -11.55 -9.94 44.61
CA TYR A 12 -11.59 -11.40 44.45
C TYR A 12 -12.92 -11.99 44.91
N LYS A 13 -13.46 -11.51 46.02
CA LYS A 13 -14.78 -11.93 46.49
C LYS A 13 -15.88 -11.60 45.47
N ASN A 14 -15.88 -10.40 44.90
CA ASN A 14 -16.84 -10.02 43.87
C ASN A 14 -16.69 -10.90 42.62
N TYR A 15 -15.45 -11.19 42.21
CA TYR A 15 -15.17 -12.11 41.11
C TYR A 15 -15.69 -13.53 41.36
N GLU A 16 -15.54 -14.05 42.58
CA GLU A 16 -16.06 -15.37 42.99
C GLU A 16 -17.59 -15.37 42.95
N ILE A 17 -18.24 -14.36 43.54
CA ILE A 17 -19.71 -14.20 43.51
C ILE A 17 -20.22 -14.24 42.06
N LEU A 18 -19.64 -13.43 41.18
CA LEU A 18 -20.04 -13.36 39.78
C LEU A 18 -19.78 -14.67 39.03
N THR A 19 -18.67 -15.36 39.33
CA THR A 19 -18.34 -16.64 38.70
C THR A 19 -19.30 -17.75 39.14
N ASP A 20 -19.71 -17.76 40.41
CA ASP A 20 -20.55 -18.81 41.00
C ASP A 20 -22.05 -18.58 40.77
N ALA A 21 -22.46 -17.35 40.43
CA ALA A 21 -23.86 -16.96 40.25
C ALA A 21 -24.57 -17.66 39.07
N LYS A 22 -23.83 -18.18 38.08
CA LYS A 22 -24.37 -18.87 36.89
C LYS A 22 -25.51 -18.07 36.25
N ASP A 23 -26.72 -18.64 36.17
CA ASP A 23 -27.90 -18.02 35.55
C ASP A 23 -28.41 -16.79 36.32
N LYS A 24 -28.03 -16.63 37.59
CA LYS A 24 -28.41 -15.50 38.43
C LYS A 24 -27.43 -14.33 38.39
N ILE A 25 -26.40 -14.39 37.54
CA ILE A 25 -25.37 -13.35 37.48
C ILE A 25 -25.92 -11.94 37.25
N GLY A 26 -27.04 -11.81 36.51
CA GLY A 26 -27.71 -10.53 36.30
C GLY A 26 -28.27 -9.89 37.58
N GLU A 27 -28.45 -10.64 38.66
CA GLU A 27 -28.87 -10.12 39.98
C GLU A 27 -27.70 -9.44 40.73
N HIS A 28 -26.45 -9.64 40.28
CA HIS A 28 -25.22 -9.16 40.92
C HIS A 28 -24.61 -7.94 40.22
N GLU A 29 -25.46 -7.00 39.80
CA GLU A 29 -25.02 -5.76 39.13
C GLU A 29 -24.12 -4.91 40.04
N LEU A 30 -24.37 -4.93 41.35
CA LEU A 30 -23.59 -4.16 42.32
C LEU A 30 -22.14 -4.64 42.39
N GLU A 31 -21.93 -5.95 42.44
CA GLU A 31 -20.60 -6.56 42.48
C GLU A 31 -19.81 -6.27 41.20
N TYR A 32 -20.47 -6.27 40.04
CA TYR A 32 -19.84 -5.87 38.79
C TYR A 32 -19.50 -4.37 38.78
N ARG A 33 -20.40 -3.50 39.26
CA ARG A 33 -20.12 -2.06 39.37
C ARG A 33 -18.93 -1.76 40.27
N GLU A 34 -18.79 -2.49 41.39
CA GLU A 34 -17.62 -2.36 42.25
C GLU A 34 -16.31 -2.79 41.57
N ILE A 35 -16.36 -3.75 40.65
CA ILE A 35 -15.21 -4.10 39.79
C ILE A 35 -14.90 -2.95 38.82
N LEU A 36 -15.91 -2.33 38.22
CA LEU A 36 -15.74 -1.16 37.34
C LEU A 36 -15.10 0.02 38.10
N ASP A 37 -15.55 0.29 39.32
CA ASP A 37 -15.04 1.38 40.17
C ASP A 37 -13.57 1.18 40.57
N ALA A 38 -13.10 -0.06 40.65
CA ALA A 38 -11.70 -0.37 40.96
C ALA A 38 -10.71 0.04 39.86
N ALA A 39 -11.17 0.39 38.66
CA ALA A 39 -10.35 1.03 37.64
C ALA A 39 -9.79 2.40 38.10
N GLY A 40 -10.41 3.05 39.09
CA GLY A 40 -9.89 4.26 39.74
C GLY A 40 -9.01 4.00 40.97
N GLY A 41 -8.69 2.74 41.28
CA GLY A 41 -8.02 2.33 42.52
C GLY A 41 -6.48 2.39 42.47
N SER A 42 -5.84 1.61 43.35
CA SER A 42 -4.39 1.41 43.33
C SER A 42 -3.93 0.59 42.10
N ALA A 43 -2.63 0.59 41.82
CA ALA A 43 -2.06 -0.16 40.69
C ALA A 43 -2.44 -1.66 40.67
N LYS A 44 -2.55 -2.28 41.85
CA LYS A 44 -3.00 -3.69 41.95
C LYS A 44 -4.49 -3.84 41.66
N GLU A 45 -5.32 -2.91 42.14
CA GLU A 45 -6.77 -2.91 41.89
C GLU A 45 -7.04 -2.73 40.40
N LYS A 46 -6.39 -1.76 39.75
CA LYS A 46 -6.48 -1.50 38.31
C LYS A 46 -6.12 -2.72 37.45
N ARG A 47 -5.04 -3.43 37.79
CA ARG A 47 -4.64 -4.67 37.09
C ARG A 47 -5.65 -5.80 37.25
N LEU A 48 -6.37 -5.88 38.38
CA LEU A 48 -7.42 -6.86 38.56
C LEU A 48 -8.70 -6.44 37.84
N ALA A 49 -9.07 -5.16 37.94
CA ALA A 49 -10.23 -4.58 37.27
C ALA A 49 -10.17 -4.84 35.76
N SER A 50 -9.04 -4.51 35.09
CA SER A 50 -8.86 -4.75 33.65
C SER A 50 -9.16 -6.18 33.20
N GLN A 51 -8.75 -7.18 33.99
CA GLN A 51 -9.02 -8.59 33.69
C GLN A 51 -10.48 -8.99 33.94
N PHE A 52 -11.10 -8.40 34.97
CA PHE A 52 -12.43 -8.79 35.42
C PHE A 52 -13.55 -8.11 34.62
N ILE A 53 -13.34 -6.87 34.16
CA ILE A 53 -14.29 -6.09 33.37
C ILE A 53 -14.76 -6.90 32.16
N GLY A 54 -13.83 -7.32 31.30
CA GLY A 54 -14.14 -8.06 30.07
C GLY A 54 -14.76 -9.44 30.33
N LYS A 55 -14.41 -10.10 31.44
CA LYS A 55 -14.90 -11.45 31.75
C LYS A 55 -16.41 -11.50 31.95
N PHE A 56 -16.98 -10.50 32.63
CA PHE A 56 -18.40 -10.49 32.99
C PHE A 56 -19.25 -9.56 32.10
N PHE A 57 -18.61 -8.81 31.20
CA PHE A 57 -19.21 -7.78 30.35
C PHE A 57 -20.57 -8.17 29.73
N LYS A 58 -20.64 -9.33 29.08
CA LYS A 58 -21.85 -9.79 28.37
C LYS A 58 -23.11 -9.93 29.24
N HIS A 59 -22.93 -10.05 30.56
CA HIS A 59 -24.01 -10.30 31.50
C HIS A 59 -24.67 -9.02 32.00
N PHE A 60 -24.06 -7.85 31.75
CA PHE A 60 -24.50 -6.56 32.26
C PHE A 60 -24.64 -5.53 31.13
N PRO A 61 -25.56 -5.72 30.16
CA PRO A 61 -25.72 -4.82 29.02
C PRO A 61 -26.07 -3.37 29.43
N SER A 62 -26.76 -3.19 30.56
CA SER A 62 -27.06 -1.86 31.14
C SER A 62 -25.80 -1.07 31.54
N LEU A 63 -24.67 -1.75 31.74
CA LEU A 63 -23.39 -1.18 32.15
C LEU A 63 -22.34 -1.22 31.03
N ALA A 64 -22.73 -1.59 29.80
CA ALA A 64 -21.78 -1.82 28.71
C ALA A 64 -20.94 -0.58 28.38
N GLU A 65 -21.55 0.59 28.24
CA GLU A 65 -20.82 1.84 27.96
C GLU A 65 -19.84 2.17 29.09
N THR A 66 -20.30 2.10 30.35
CA THR A 66 -19.44 2.34 31.52
C THR A 66 -18.28 1.35 31.59
N ALA A 67 -18.51 0.07 31.31
CA ALA A 67 -17.47 -0.94 31.32
C ALA A 67 -16.42 -0.71 30.23
N ILE A 68 -16.85 -0.29 29.03
CA ILE A 68 -15.93 0.10 27.95
C ILE A 68 -15.12 1.31 28.40
N ASP A 69 -15.77 2.38 28.86
CA ASP A 69 -15.08 3.61 29.27
C ASP A 69 -14.06 3.33 30.39
N ARG A 70 -14.40 2.50 31.37
CA ARG A 70 -13.45 2.09 32.42
C ARG A 70 -12.27 1.27 31.90
N GLN A 71 -12.48 0.42 30.91
CA GLN A 71 -11.37 -0.30 30.28
C GLN A 71 -10.47 0.64 29.49
N LEU A 72 -11.03 1.67 28.85
CA LEU A 72 -10.30 2.68 28.09
C LEU A 72 -9.50 3.62 29.01
N ASP A 73 -10.09 4.06 30.13
CA ASP A 73 -9.39 4.79 31.19
C ASP A 73 -8.09 4.05 31.60
N LEU A 74 -8.14 2.72 31.69
CA LEU A 74 -6.98 1.88 32.02
C LEU A 74 -5.97 1.73 30.86
N CYS A 75 -6.42 1.84 29.61
CA CYS A 75 -5.53 1.87 28.44
C CYS A 75 -4.74 3.18 28.35
N GLU A 76 -5.18 4.24 29.03
CA GLU A 76 -4.53 5.55 29.10
C GLU A 76 -3.79 5.79 30.43
N ASP A 77 -3.61 4.74 31.26
CA ASP A 77 -2.98 4.85 32.57
C ASP A 77 -1.51 5.30 32.50
N GLU A 78 -1.05 6.03 33.51
CA GLU A 78 0.34 6.48 33.62
C GLU A 78 1.32 5.29 33.74
N ASP A 79 0.92 4.18 34.39
CA ASP A 79 1.73 2.95 34.46
C ASP A 79 1.60 2.12 33.18
N ALA A 80 2.69 2.04 32.42
CA ALA A 80 2.80 1.24 31.20
C ALA A 80 2.42 -0.24 31.38
N GLN A 81 2.62 -0.81 32.57
CA GLN A 81 2.20 -2.19 32.84
C GLN A 81 0.69 -2.33 33.00
N ILE A 82 0.00 -1.28 33.49
CA ILE A 82 -1.46 -1.25 33.55
C ILE A 82 -2.02 -1.08 32.14
N ARG A 83 -1.48 -0.14 31.34
CA ARG A 83 -1.88 0.01 29.93
C ARG A 83 -1.76 -1.28 29.15
N LYS A 84 -0.61 -1.96 29.22
CA LYS A 84 -0.40 -3.24 28.53
C LYS A 84 -1.39 -4.31 28.98
N GLN A 85 -1.70 -4.40 30.27
CA GLN A 85 -2.70 -5.35 30.76
C GLN A 85 -4.09 -4.99 30.24
N ALA A 86 -4.47 -3.72 30.27
CA ALA A 86 -5.75 -3.25 29.77
C ALA A 86 -5.91 -3.49 28.26
N ILE A 87 -4.88 -3.19 27.46
CA ILE A 87 -4.81 -3.45 26.02
C ILE A 87 -4.98 -4.95 25.74
N LYS A 88 -4.30 -5.81 26.49
CA LYS A 88 -4.42 -7.27 26.38
C LYS A 88 -5.84 -7.77 26.61
N ASP A 89 -6.56 -7.14 27.54
CA ASP A 89 -7.88 -7.57 27.97
C ASP A 89 -9.02 -6.92 27.17
N LEU A 90 -8.76 -5.83 26.43
CA LEU A 90 -9.74 -5.16 25.55
C LEU A 90 -10.54 -6.14 24.66
N PRO A 91 -9.92 -7.12 23.97
CA PRO A 91 -10.67 -8.05 23.13
C PRO A 91 -11.72 -8.86 23.89
N GLN A 92 -11.59 -9.06 25.21
CA GLN A 92 -12.55 -9.84 26.00
C GLN A 92 -13.94 -9.20 26.01
N LEU A 93 -14.03 -7.88 25.86
CA LEU A 93 -15.31 -7.16 25.70
C LEU A 93 -16.10 -7.66 24.47
N CYS A 94 -15.41 -8.22 23.48
CA CYS A 94 -15.99 -8.66 22.21
C CYS A 94 -16.08 -10.19 22.05
N LYS A 95 -15.69 -10.95 23.07
CA LYS A 95 -15.58 -12.42 22.96
C LYS A 95 -16.93 -13.10 22.72
N ASP A 96 -17.96 -12.63 23.41
CA ASP A 96 -19.32 -13.20 23.37
C ASP A 96 -20.34 -12.25 22.72
N SER A 97 -19.96 -11.01 22.43
CA SER A 97 -20.78 -10.00 21.74
C SER A 97 -19.94 -9.26 20.71
N LYS A 98 -20.41 -9.19 19.47
CA LYS A 98 -19.68 -8.56 18.35
C LYS A 98 -20.04 -7.09 18.14
N GLU A 99 -21.03 -6.58 18.86
CA GLU A 99 -21.58 -5.23 18.67
C GLU A 99 -20.51 -4.13 18.79
N HIS A 100 -19.55 -4.31 19.69
CA HIS A 100 -18.50 -3.34 19.94
C HIS A 100 -17.18 -3.66 19.22
N THR A 101 -17.08 -4.77 18.47
CA THR A 101 -15.84 -5.15 17.78
C THR A 101 -15.27 -4.01 16.93
N PRO A 102 -16.07 -3.31 16.09
CA PRO A 102 -15.52 -2.21 15.28
C PRO A 102 -14.95 -1.08 16.14
N LYS A 103 -15.62 -0.69 17.23
CA LYS A 103 -15.15 0.35 18.16
C LYS A 103 -13.85 -0.09 18.86
N ILE A 104 -13.78 -1.31 19.36
CA ILE A 104 -12.56 -1.82 20.03
C ILE A 104 -11.43 -2.01 19.02
N GLY A 105 -11.75 -2.42 17.78
CA GLY A 105 -10.79 -2.52 16.68
C GLY A 105 -10.20 -1.16 16.30
N ASP A 106 -11.03 -0.13 16.21
CA ASP A 106 -10.64 1.26 15.93
C ASP A 106 -9.68 1.82 17.00
N ILE A 107 -9.98 1.58 18.28
CA ILE A 107 -9.12 2.00 19.39
C ILE A 107 -7.78 1.27 19.38
N LEU A 108 -7.79 -0.06 19.21
CA LEU A 108 -6.54 -0.83 19.10
C LEU A 108 -5.73 -0.43 17.86
N ALA A 109 -6.40 -0.12 16.76
CA ALA A 109 -5.79 0.37 15.53
C ALA A 109 -5.12 1.74 15.73
N GLN A 110 -5.74 2.63 16.51
CA GLN A 110 -5.14 3.90 16.90
C GLN A 110 -3.86 3.69 17.73
N LEU A 111 -3.84 2.69 18.62
CA LEU A 111 -2.68 2.40 19.47
C LEU A 111 -1.47 1.81 18.70
N LEU A 112 -1.59 1.49 17.41
CA LEU A 112 -0.48 0.98 16.59
C LEU A 112 0.64 2.01 16.37
N VAL A 113 0.40 3.30 16.64
CA VAL A 113 1.44 4.34 16.55
C VAL A 113 2.36 4.41 17.76
N THR A 114 2.09 3.64 18.82
CA THR A 114 2.92 3.67 20.03
C THR A 114 4.39 3.35 19.74
N GLU A 115 5.29 4.13 20.36
CA GLU A 115 6.74 3.95 20.22
C GLU A 115 7.29 2.90 21.20
N ASP A 116 6.54 2.55 22.25
CA ASP A 116 6.93 1.47 23.17
C ASP A 116 6.78 0.12 22.46
N VAL A 117 7.90 -0.51 22.16
CA VAL A 117 7.94 -1.80 21.43
C VAL A 117 7.17 -2.91 22.15
N THR A 118 7.15 -2.91 23.49
CA THR A 118 6.42 -3.92 24.26
C THR A 118 4.92 -3.67 24.26
N GLU A 119 4.50 -2.40 24.28
CA GLU A 119 3.11 -1.99 24.13
C GLU A 119 2.61 -2.29 22.72
N LEU A 120 3.39 -1.95 21.69
CA LEU A 120 3.08 -2.27 20.29
C LEU A 120 2.91 -3.78 20.06
N GLN A 121 3.78 -4.60 20.64
CA GLN A 121 3.63 -6.07 20.59
C GLN A 121 2.30 -6.52 21.23
N GLN A 122 1.90 -5.89 22.33
CA GLN A 122 0.64 -6.20 22.99
C GLN A 122 -0.57 -5.73 22.16
N VAL A 123 -0.50 -4.56 21.52
CA VAL A 123 -1.54 -4.07 20.59
C VAL A 123 -1.72 -5.07 19.44
N HIS A 124 -0.63 -5.50 18.80
CA HIS A 124 -0.67 -6.52 17.76
C HIS A 124 -1.35 -7.81 18.23
N GLN A 125 -0.96 -8.33 19.41
CA GLN A 125 -1.55 -9.56 19.94
C GLN A 125 -3.05 -9.40 20.24
N SER A 126 -3.47 -8.20 20.64
CA SER A 126 -4.85 -7.88 21.00
C SER A 126 -5.73 -7.77 19.76
N LEU A 127 -5.27 -7.07 18.70
CA LEU A 127 -5.93 -7.06 17.39
C LEU A 127 -6.08 -8.47 16.82
N MET A 128 -5.04 -9.31 16.93
CA MET A 128 -5.08 -10.69 16.44
C MET A 128 -6.04 -11.56 17.26
N THR A 129 -6.23 -11.26 18.55
CA THR A 129 -7.21 -11.93 19.39
C THR A 129 -8.62 -11.50 19.03
N LEU A 130 -8.83 -10.19 18.81
CA LEU A 130 -10.09 -9.62 18.38
C LEU A 130 -10.52 -10.18 17.02
N ALA A 131 -9.58 -10.31 16.07
CA ALA A 131 -9.84 -10.87 14.75
C ALA A 131 -10.31 -12.33 14.79
N LYS A 132 -9.89 -13.11 15.80
CA LYS A 132 -10.38 -14.48 16.02
C LYS A 132 -11.83 -14.52 16.53
N PHE A 133 -12.27 -13.48 17.22
CA PHE A 133 -13.66 -13.35 17.67
C PHE A 133 -14.54 -12.85 16.52
N ASP A 134 -14.06 -11.84 15.79
CA ASP A 134 -14.78 -11.21 14.70
C ASP A 134 -13.81 -10.44 13.77
N SER A 135 -13.41 -11.10 12.68
CA SER A 135 -12.43 -10.60 11.72
C SER A 135 -12.93 -9.39 10.92
N ILE A 136 -14.20 -9.42 10.47
CA ILE A 136 -14.80 -8.31 9.72
C ILE A 136 -14.97 -7.09 10.63
N GLY A 137 -15.49 -7.27 11.85
CA GLY A 137 -15.61 -6.17 12.81
C GLY A 137 -14.24 -5.57 13.15
N THR A 138 -13.21 -6.39 13.31
CA THR A 138 -11.83 -5.92 13.56
C THR A 138 -11.31 -5.10 12.38
N LEU A 139 -11.43 -5.59 11.14
CA LEU A 139 -11.01 -4.84 9.96
C LEU A 139 -11.82 -3.56 9.77
N THR A 140 -13.11 -3.55 10.11
CA THR A 140 -13.94 -2.35 10.05
C THR A 140 -13.35 -1.23 10.92
N GLY A 141 -12.89 -1.57 12.14
CA GLY A 141 -12.19 -0.62 13.01
C GLY A 141 -10.83 -0.17 12.45
N ILE A 142 -10.05 -1.10 11.90
CA ILE A 142 -8.76 -0.77 11.26
C ILE A 142 -8.95 0.16 10.06
N PHE A 143 -9.94 -0.10 9.20
CA PHE A 143 -10.23 0.72 8.03
C PHE A 143 -10.82 2.09 8.41
N SER A 144 -11.57 2.19 9.51
CA SER A 144 -11.96 3.48 10.09
C SER A 144 -10.73 4.36 10.36
N GLN A 145 -9.70 3.82 11.01
CA GLN A 145 -8.44 4.54 11.23
C GLN A 145 -7.66 4.83 9.94
N ILE A 146 -7.76 3.99 8.91
CA ILE A 146 -7.17 4.30 7.60
C ILE A 146 -7.91 5.47 6.93
N ILE A 147 -9.24 5.54 7.07
CA ILE A 147 -10.04 6.59 6.42
C ILE A 147 -9.89 7.93 7.14
N SER A 148 -9.95 7.95 8.47
CA SER A 148 -10.00 9.20 9.26
C SER A 148 -8.75 9.53 10.06
N GLY A 149 -7.80 8.61 10.17
CA GLY A 149 -6.57 8.80 10.94
C GLY A 149 -5.58 9.76 10.26
N ASP A 150 -4.60 10.21 11.02
CA ASP A 150 -3.46 10.95 10.49
C ASP A 150 -2.47 10.01 9.75
N GLU A 151 -1.55 10.59 8.99
CA GLU A 151 -0.63 9.84 8.11
C GLU A 151 0.15 8.72 8.84
N PRO A 152 0.74 8.93 10.04
CA PRO A 152 1.39 7.85 10.78
C PRO A 152 0.42 6.72 11.17
N THR A 153 -0.79 7.06 11.58
CA THR A 153 -1.82 6.07 11.94
C THR A 153 -2.25 5.27 10.72
N ARG A 154 -2.54 5.93 9.60
CA ARG A 154 -2.89 5.29 8.32
C ARG A 154 -1.80 4.30 7.89
N TYR A 155 -0.55 4.74 7.86
CA TYR A 155 0.59 3.92 7.50
C TYR A 155 0.74 2.67 8.40
N ARG A 156 0.64 2.83 9.72
CA ARG A 156 0.73 1.70 10.67
C ARG A 156 -0.40 0.69 10.48
N ASN A 157 -1.61 1.16 10.17
CA ASN A 157 -2.76 0.30 9.92
C ASN A 157 -2.62 -0.50 8.62
N PHE A 158 -2.21 0.13 7.51
CA PHE A 158 -1.87 -0.59 6.29
C PHE A 158 -0.78 -1.64 6.50
N GLN A 159 0.30 -1.27 7.21
CA GLN A 159 1.39 -2.19 7.55
C GLN A 159 0.89 -3.36 8.40
N PHE A 160 -0.02 -3.14 9.34
CA PHE A 160 -0.60 -4.22 10.14
C PHE A 160 -1.42 -5.18 9.27
N ILE A 161 -2.27 -4.68 8.38
CA ILE A 161 -3.04 -5.51 7.44
C ILE A 161 -2.09 -6.38 6.62
N LEU A 162 -1.13 -5.75 5.94
CA LEU A 162 -0.19 -6.40 5.02
C LEU A 162 0.72 -7.41 5.74
N SER A 163 1.29 -7.03 6.87
CA SER A 163 2.35 -7.78 7.52
C SER A 163 1.87 -8.80 8.57
N LYS A 164 0.65 -8.63 9.11
CA LYS A 164 0.09 -9.46 10.19
C LYS A 164 -1.27 -10.05 9.84
N PHE A 165 -2.27 -9.22 9.52
CA PHE A 165 -3.66 -9.67 9.42
C PHE A 165 -3.87 -10.71 8.32
N ILE A 166 -3.38 -10.43 7.10
CA ILE A 166 -3.52 -11.36 5.95
C ILE A 166 -2.75 -12.66 6.19
N LYS A 167 -1.69 -12.62 7.00
CA LYS A 167 -0.85 -13.79 7.33
C LYS A 167 -1.47 -14.73 8.36
N THR A 168 -2.67 -14.42 8.87
CA THR A 168 -3.42 -15.32 9.75
C THR A 168 -3.87 -16.61 9.06
N GLY A 169 -3.91 -16.61 7.73
CA GLY A 169 -4.37 -17.77 6.95
C GLY A 169 -5.90 -17.93 6.98
N PRO A 170 -6.43 -18.98 6.35
CA PRO A 170 -7.85 -19.12 6.04
C PRO A 170 -8.75 -19.33 7.28
N GLU A 171 -8.17 -19.54 8.46
CA GLU A 171 -8.88 -19.65 9.74
C GLU A 171 -9.48 -18.30 10.20
N VAL A 172 -8.83 -17.19 9.85
CA VAL A 172 -9.27 -15.82 10.20
C VAL A 172 -9.45 -14.99 8.93
N PHE A 173 -8.51 -15.05 7.99
CA PHE A 173 -8.61 -14.43 6.67
C PHE A 173 -9.36 -15.34 5.69
N THR A 174 -10.65 -15.54 5.96
CA THR A 174 -11.55 -16.33 5.10
C THR A 174 -11.82 -15.62 3.78
N LYS A 175 -12.48 -16.30 2.83
CA LYS A 175 -12.89 -15.69 1.56
C LYS A 175 -13.78 -14.45 1.76
N GLU A 176 -14.67 -14.47 2.74
CA GLU A 176 -15.56 -13.34 3.04
C GLU A 176 -14.77 -12.12 3.54
N VAL A 177 -13.78 -12.36 4.39
CA VAL A 177 -12.88 -11.33 4.94
C VAL A 177 -11.97 -10.78 3.86
N GLU A 178 -11.47 -11.64 2.97
CA GLU A 178 -10.72 -11.25 1.79
C GLU A 178 -11.54 -10.36 0.84
N ASP A 179 -12.80 -10.73 0.58
CA ASP A 179 -13.72 -9.96 -0.26
C ASP A 179 -14.03 -8.59 0.35
N PHE A 180 -14.24 -8.55 1.66
CA PHE A 180 -14.39 -7.29 2.42
C PHE A 180 -13.13 -6.41 2.31
N THR A 181 -11.94 -6.99 2.51
CA THR A 181 -10.66 -6.28 2.43
C THR A 181 -10.44 -5.66 1.05
N ILE A 182 -10.71 -6.42 -0.02
CA ILE A 182 -10.62 -5.92 -1.40
C ILE A 182 -11.58 -4.74 -1.60
N GLY A 183 -12.82 -4.87 -1.11
CA GLY A 183 -13.83 -3.82 -1.22
C GLY A 183 -13.42 -2.52 -0.53
N GLU A 184 -12.88 -2.60 0.68
CA GLU A 184 -12.43 -1.42 1.43
C GLU A 184 -11.19 -0.78 0.81
N ILE A 185 -10.19 -1.56 0.40
CA ILE A 185 -8.99 -1.02 -0.27
C ILE A 185 -9.36 -0.28 -1.55
N LYS A 186 -10.30 -0.79 -2.35
CA LYS A 186 -10.80 -0.09 -3.56
C LYS A 186 -11.48 1.24 -3.27
N LYS A 187 -12.17 1.38 -2.14
CA LYS A 187 -12.74 2.68 -1.73
C LYS A 187 -11.65 3.65 -1.33
N ILE A 188 -10.62 3.16 -0.63
CA ILE A 188 -9.51 3.99 -0.14
C ILE A 188 -8.68 4.51 -1.31
N LEU A 189 -8.47 3.69 -2.36
CA LEU A 189 -7.73 4.06 -3.58
C LEU A 189 -8.21 5.35 -4.26
N LEU A 190 -9.42 5.84 -3.97
CA LEU A 190 -9.92 7.13 -4.47
C LEU A 190 -9.17 8.34 -3.91
N ASP A 191 -8.51 8.21 -2.75
CA ASP A 191 -7.77 9.28 -2.07
C ASP A 191 -6.59 8.71 -1.29
N VAL A 192 -5.50 8.41 -2.02
CA VAL A 192 -4.24 7.89 -1.48
C VAL A 192 -3.04 8.70 -1.94
N SER A 193 -2.05 8.80 -1.07
CA SER A 193 -0.71 9.24 -1.47
C SER A 193 0.00 8.16 -2.31
N ALA A 194 1.14 8.51 -2.89
CA ALA A 194 2.03 7.56 -3.56
C ALA A 194 2.37 6.36 -2.66
N ASP A 195 2.88 6.60 -1.46
CA ASP A 195 3.30 5.52 -0.56
C ASP A 195 2.11 4.63 -0.14
N GLU A 196 0.93 5.22 0.04
CA GLU A 196 -0.29 4.49 0.36
C GLU A 196 -0.80 3.65 -0.83
N PHE A 197 -0.66 4.15 -2.05
CA PHE A 197 -0.98 3.37 -3.25
C PHE A 197 -0.14 2.10 -3.32
N HIS A 198 1.17 2.18 -3.06
CA HIS A 198 2.04 1.01 -2.99
C HIS A 198 1.58 -0.01 -1.93
N LEU A 199 1.16 0.46 -0.75
CA LEU A 199 0.63 -0.40 0.31
C LEU A 199 -0.69 -1.06 -0.10
N CYS A 200 -1.59 -0.32 -0.75
CA CYS A 200 -2.84 -0.85 -1.28
C CYS A 200 -2.58 -1.94 -2.31
N MET A 201 -1.71 -1.68 -3.30
CA MET A 201 -1.34 -2.66 -4.33
C MET A 201 -0.68 -3.89 -3.71
N SER A 202 0.21 -3.70 -2.72
CA SER A 202 0.83 -4.79 -1.97
C SER A 202 -0.19 -5.64 -1.21
N ILE A 203 -1.20 -5.03 -0.59
CA ILE A 203 -2.30 -5.75 0.08
C ILE A 203 -3.12 -6.54 -0.94
N LEU A 204 -3.55 -5.90 -2.03
CA LEU A 204 -4.35 -6.55 -3.06
C LEU A 204 -3.60 -7.72 -3.71
N ASN A 205 -2.27 -7.62 -3.86
CA ASN A 205 -1.42 -8.70 -4.34
C ASN A 205 -1.44 -9.94 -3.43
N GLN A 206 -1.67 -9.78 -2.13
CA GLN A 206 -1.77 -10.92 -1.20
C GLN A 206 -3.15 -11.60 -1.24
N THR A 207 -4.08 -11.09 -2.04
CA THR A 207 -5.44 -11.63 -2.16
C THR A 207 -5.60 -12.56 -3.37
N LYS A 208 -6.82 -13.06 -3.58
CA LYS A 208 -7.23 -13.84 -4.75
C LYS A 208 -7.05 -13.10 -6.07
N LEU A 209 -6.95 -11.76 -6.07
CA LEU A 209 -6.78 -10.98 -7.30
C LEU A 209 -5.47 -11.34 -8.02
N SER A 210 -4.38 -11.58 -7.28
CA SER A 210 -3.08 -11.94 -7.87
C SER A 210 -3.01 -13.38 -8.40
N LYS A 211 -4.06 -14.18 -8.22
CA LYS A 211 -4.06 -15.62 -8.56
C LYS A 211 -4.76 -15.93 -9.88
N THR A 212 -5.40 -14.95 -10.50
CA THR A 212 -6.23 -15.17 -11.70
C THR A 212 -5.98 -14.08 -12.72
N VAL A 213 -6.15 -14.42 -13.99
CA VAL A 213 -6.02 -13.47 -15.11
C VAL A 213 -7.01 -12.32 -14.98
N THR A 214 -8.26 -12.60 -14.60
CA THR A 214 -9.27 -11.54 -14.37
C THR A 214 -8.89 -10.62 -13.22
N GLY A 215 -8.32 -11.17 -12.14
CA GLY A 215 -7.84 -10.37 -11.03
C GLY A 215 -6.60 -9.55 -11.40
N HIS A 216 -5.67 -10.08 -12.19
CA HIS A 216 -4.55 -9.31 -12.75
C HIS A 216 -5.04 -8.16 -13.63
N ALA A 217 -6.02 -8.41 -14.50
CA ALA A 217 -6.63 -7.35 -15.31
C ALA A 217 -7.28 -6.26 -14.44
N GLU A 218 -7.91 -6.64 -13.33
CA GLU A 218 -8.48 -5.69 -12.37
C GLU A 218 -7.40 -4.87 -11.64
N LEU A 219 -6.28 -5.48 -11.25
CA LEU A 219 -5.15 -4.77 -10.63
C LEU A 219 -4.48 -3.79 -11.60
N VAL A 220 -4.35 -4.18 -12.87
CA VAL A 220 -3.88 -3.28 -13.93
C VAL A 220 -4.87 -2.14 -14.15
N ALA A 221 -6.18 -2.41 -14.15
CA ALA A 221 -7.19 -1.36 -14.31
C ALA A 221 -7.13 -0.33 -13.18
N ILE A 222 -6.94 -0.76 -11.93
CA ILE A 222 -6.70 0.13 -10.77
C ILE A 222 -5.48 1.02 -11.02
N ALA A 223 -4.36 0.46 -11.48
CA ALA A 223 -3.16 1.24 -11.76
C ALA A 223 -3.33 2.21 -12.94
N VAL A 224 -4.11 1.83 -13.95
CA VAL A 224 -4.46 2.70 -15.09
C VAL A 224 -5.31 3.90 -14.63
N GLU A 225 -6.31 3.64 -13.76
CA GLU A 225 -7.16 4.69 -13.18
C GLU A 225 -6.34 5.63 -12.29
N GLN A 226 -5.48 5.08 -11.42
CA GLN A 226 -4.60 5.87 -10.56
C GLN A 226 -3.61 6.74 -11.36
N ALA A 227 -3.08 6.21 -12.47
CA ALA A 227 -2.18 6.93 -13.35
C ALA A 227 -2.88 7.99 -14.21
N ASP A 228 -4.21 7.99 -14.26
CA ASP A 228 -5.03 8.87 -15.09
C ASP A 228 -4.57 8.88 -16.56
N LEU A 229 -4.39 7.69 -17.14
CA LEU A 229 -3.82 7.54 -18.50
C LEU A 229 -4.72 8.11 -19.61
N GLU A 230 -5.97 8.45 -19.32
CA GLU A 230 -6.89 9.09 -20.27
C GLU A 230 -6.83 10.63 -20.20
N ALA A 231 -6.07 11.20 -19.26
CA ALA A 231 -5.96 12.64 -19.10
C ALA A 231 -5.38 13.34 -20.32
N ASP A 232 -5.96 14.50 -20.64
CA ASP A 232 -5.34 15.43 -21.59
C ASP A 232 -4.40 16.40 -20.86
N LEU A 233 -3.16 15.96 -20.69
CA LEU A 233 -2.18 16.65 -19.85
C LEU A 233 -1.66 17.97 -20.44
N GLY A 234 -1.68 18.14 -21.77
CA GLY A 234 -1.14 19.33 -22.43
C GLY A 234 0.28 19.67 -21.95
N ALA A 235 0.47 20.84 -21.34
CA ALA A 235 1.75 21.29 -20.80
C ALA A 235 2.15 20.59 -19.48
N LEU A 236 1.20 20.00 -18.75
CA LEU A 236 1.43 19.32 -17.47
C LEU A 236 2.06 17.93 -17.64
N ALA A 237 2.24 17.47 -18.88
CA ALA A 237 2.79 16.16 -19.19
C ALA A 237 4.24 15.99 -18.71
N SER A 238 5.01 17.09 -18.66
CA SER A 238 6.39 17.10 -18.16
C SER A 238 6.52 17.38 -16.68
N ASP A 239 5.41 17.63 -15.97
CA ASP A 239 5.45 17.93 -14.54
C ASP A 239 5.96 16.72 -13.75
N ASP A 240 6.84 16.95 -12.78
CA ASP A 240 7.48 15.90 -11.99
C ASP A 240 6.45 14.98 -11.31
N GLU A 241 5.33 15.53 -10.85
CA GLU A 241 4.24 14.77 -10.23
C GLU A 241 3.57 13.80 -11.23
N THR A 242 3.28 14.27 -12.44
CA THR A 242 2.68 13.45 -13.51
C THR A 242 3.61 12.30 -13.90
N VAL A 243 4.89 12.62 -14.08
CA VAL A 243 5.92 11.66 -14.46
C VAL A 243 6.12 10.62 -13.38
N GLU A 244 6.22 11.03 -12.12
CA GLU A 244 6.40 10.09 -11.01
C GLU A 244 5.19 9.21 -10.78
N ARG A 245 3.98 9.77 -10.89
CA ARG A 245 2.74 9.00 -10.83
C ARG A 245 2.71 7.92 -11.90
N PHE A 246 3.12 8.25 -13.13
CA PHE A 246 3.22 7.28 -14.21
C PHE A 246 4.25 6.18 -13.91
N ILE A 247 5.46 6.55 -13.48
CA ILE A 247 6.52 5.59 -13.12
C ILE A 247 6.01 4.63 -12.04
N GLN A 248 5.41 5.17 -10.99
CA GLN A 248 4.92 4.40 -9.86
C GLN A 248 3.81 3.45 -10.27
N CYS A 249 2.75 3.95 -10.92
CA CYS A 249 1.61 3.11 -11.30
C CYS A 249 2.02 2.03 -12.30
N SER A 250 2.89 2.36 -13.26
CA SER A 250 3.44 1.38 -14.20
C SER A 250 4.26 0.30 -13.48
N SER A 251 5.05 0.69 -12.46
CA SER A 251 5.85 -0.25 -11.67
C SER A 251 4.98 -1.17 -10.82
N GLU A 252 3.90 -0.65 -10.23
CA GLU A 252 2.91 -1.46 -9.49
C GLU A 252 2.12 -2.39 -10.41
N ALA A 253 1.83 -1.97 -11.65
CA ALA A 253 1.13 -2.80 -12.64
C ALA A 253 2.01 -3.93 -13.20
N MET A 254 3.33 -3.72 -13.26
CA MET A 254 4.30 -4.60 -13.92
C MET A 254 4.14 -6.10 -13.59
N PRO A 255 4.00 -6.51 -12.31
CA PRO A 255 3.92 -7.93 -11.95
C PRO A 255 2.68 -8.66 -12.48
N TYR A 256 1.66 -7.90 -12.93
CA TYR A 256 0.38 -8.43 -13.36
C TYR A 256 0.23 -8.52 -14.87
N PHE A 257 1.21 -8.01 -15.63
CA PHE A 257 1.22 -8.18 -17.08
C PHE A 257 1.52 -9.62 -17.49
N SER A 258 0.91 -10.05 -18.58
CA SER A 258 1.08 -11.38 -19.16
C SER A 258 0.68 -11.36 -20.65
N SER A 259 0.66 -12.53 -21.29
CA SER A 259 0.12 -12.64 -22.66
C SER A 259 -1.40 -12.42 -22.75
N GLN A 260 -2.11 -12.36 -21.61
CA GLN A 260 -3.56 -12.12 -21.55
C GLN A 260 -3.93 -10.79 -20.89
N VAL A 261 -2.98 -10.16 -20.20
CA VAL A 261 -3.15 -8.87 -19.52
C VAL A 261 -2.04 -7.96 -20.02
N GLU A 262 -2.39 -7.08 -20.95
CA GLU A 262 -1.42 -6.34 -21.74
C GLU A 262 -1.04 -4.99 -21.10
N SER A 263 0.13 -4.47 -21.43
CA SER A 263 0.61 -3.14 -21.02
C SER A 263 0.22 -2.02 -22.00
N THR A 264 -0.63 -2.33 -22.98
CA THR A 264 -0.91 -1.50 -24.18
C THR A 264 -1.28 -0.04 -23.86
N LEU A 265 -2.07 0.21 -22.81
CA LEU A 265 -2.46 1.57 -22.41
C LEU A 265 -1.27 2.39 -21.89
N PHE A 266 -0.41 1.80 -21.05
CA PHE A 266 0.81 2.46 -20.57
C PHE A 266 1.78 2.74 -21.73
N ILE A 267 1.93 1.81 -22.66
CA ILE A 267 2.77 2.00 -23.86
C ILE A 267 2.24 3.14 -24.73
N LYS A 268 0.92 3.17 -24.96
CA LYS A 268 0.25 4.23 -25.74
C LYS A 268 0.48 5.59 -25.10
N PHE A 269 0.24 5.71 -23.79
CA PHE A 269 0.44 6.94 -23.04
C PHE A 269 1.90 7.42 -23.10
N MET A 270 2.87 6.54 -22.86
CA MET A 270 4.28 6.88 -22.96
C MET A 270 4.62 7.46 -24.34
N CYS A 271 4.19 6.79 -25.42
CA CYS A 271 4.48 7.23 -26.78
C CYS A 271 3.78 8.52 -27.18
N GLU A 272 2.54 8.73 -26.73
CA GLU A 272 1.71 9.87 -27.13
C GLU A 272 1.92 11.12 -26.28
N LYS A 273 2.23 10.95 -25.00
CA LYS A 273 2.23 12.05 -24.02
C LYS A 273 3.62 12.37 -23.49
N LEU A 274 4.51 11.38 -23.32
CA LEU A 274 5.81 11.58 -22.66
C LEU A 274 7.01 11.62 -23.63
N LEU A 275 7.00 10.81 -24.70
CA LEU A 275 8.06 10.80 -25.71
C LEU A 275 8.08 11.98 -26.70
N PRO A 276 7.02 12.76 -26.96
CA PRO A 276 7.13 13.95 -27.82
C PRO A 276 8.29 14.85 -27.36
N LEU A 277 9.20 15.22 -28.27
CA LEU A 277 10.47 15.86 -27.90
C LEU A 277 10.31 17.14 -27.07
N ASN A 278 9.24 17.89 -27.32
CA ASN A 278 8.91 19.11 -26.57
C ASN A 278 8.51 18.84 -25.11
N VAL A 279 8.03 17.63 -24.80
CA VAL A 279 7.75 17.17 -23.43
C VAL A 279 9.00 16.50 -22.88
N TRP A 280 9.58 15.56 -23.64
CA TRP A 280 10.74 14.77 -23.26
C TRP A 280 11.91 15.63 -22.75
N SER A 281 12.22 16.73 -23.44
CA SER A 281 13.32 17.63 -23.07
C SER A 281 13.11 18.39 -21.75
N LEU A 282 11.87 18.47 -21.27
CA LEU A 282 11.51 19.19 -20.04
C LEU A 282 11.49 18.27 -18.81
N ILE A 283 11.30 16.96 -19.01
CA ILE A 283 11.26 15.97 -17.93
C ILE A 283 12.61 15.96 -17.20
N GLY A 284 12.60 16.26 -15.89
CA GLY A 284 13.79 16.25 -15.06
C GLY A 284 14.82 17.35 -15.41
N ALA A 285 14.41 18.43 -16.10
CA ALA A 285 15.33 19.50 -16.50
C ALA A 285 15.99 20.24 -15.31
N GLY A 286 15.39 20.16 -14.12
CA GLY A 286 15.92 20.76 -12.88
C GLY A 286 16.77 19.83 -12.01
N GLU A 287 17.01 18.58 -12.43
CA GLU A 287 17.72 17.59 -11.61
C GLU A 287 19.23 17.88 -11.50
N GLU A 288 19.82 17.59 -10.33
CA GLU A 288 21.27 17.68 -10.12
C GLU A 288 22.06 16.75 -11.07
N GLN A 289 21.47 15.61 -11.41
CA GLN A 289 21.99 14.65 -12.38
C GLN A 289 21.05 14.58 -13.58
N PRO A 290 21.36 15.29 -14.68
CA PRO A 290 20.50 15.38 -15.84
C PRO A 290 20.13 14.01 -16.42
N GLY A 291 18.83 13.83 -16.70
CA GLY A 291 18.31 12.63 -17.37
C GLY A 291 18.09 11.43 -16.43
N THR A 292 18.11 11.63 -15.12
CA THR A 292 17.86 10.55 -14.15
C THR A 292 16.40 10.08 -14.21
N THR A 293 15.45 11.02 -14.17
CA THR A 293 14.02 10.67 -14.30
C THR A 293 13.69 10.11 -15.68
N GLN A 294 14.27 10.67 -16.75
CA GLN A 294 14.17 10.10 -18.10
C GLN A 294 14.64 8.64 -18.13
N LEU A 295 15.77 8.31 -17.50
CA LEU A 295 16.25 6.93 -17.47
C LEU A 295 15.29 6.00 -16.72
N ARG A 296 14.71 6.44 -15.60
CA ARG A 296 13.73 5.66 -14.84
C ARG A 296 12.48 5.38 -15.67
N LEU A 297 11.96 6.39 -16.38
CA LEU A 297 10.88 6.22 -17.34
C LEU A 297 11.23 5.18 -18.41
N LEU A 298 12.41 5.30 -19.03
CA LEU A 298 12.81 4.39 -20.11
C LEU A 298 12.97 2.95 -19.65
N LYS A 299 13.44 2.71 -18.42
CA LYS A 299 13.53 1.36 -17.85
C LYS A 299 12.17 0.71 -17.71
N VAL A 300 11.23 1.41 -17.06
CA VAL A 300 9.85 0.93 -16.89
C VAL A 300 9.18 0.73 -18.24
N PHE A 301 9.37 1.66 -19.17
CA PHE A 301 8.84 1.56 -20.52
C PHE A 301 9.37 0.33 -21.28
N ALA A 302 10.69 0.11 -21.24
CA ALA A 302 11.32 -1.05 -21.89
C ALA A 302 10.80 -2.37 -21.32
N GLU A 303 10.67 -2.49 -20.00
CA GLU A 303 10.14 -3.69 -19.34
C GLU A 303 8.68 -3.98 -19.76
N MET A 304 7.83 -2.95 -19.84
CA MET A 304 6.43 -3.10 -20.27
C MET A 304 6.28 -3.56 -21.71
N CYS A 305 7.24 -3.26 -22.60
CA CYS A 305 7.12 -3.57 -24.04
C CYS A 305 6.95 -5.06 -24.34
N GLY A 306 7.47 -5.94 -23.48
CA GLY A 306 7.31 -7.39 -23.62
C GLY A 306 5.86 -7.88 -23.53
N PHE A 307 4.97 -7.06 -22.97
CA PHE A 307 3.56 -7.35 -22.76
C PHE A 307 2.62 -6.44 -23.57
N CYS A 308 3.16 -5.69 -24.53
CA CYS A 308 2.36 -4.82 -25.37
C CYS A 308 1.52 -5.65 -26.35
N GLY A 309 0.22 -5.41 -26.38
CA GLY A 309 -0.68 -5.93 -27.39
C GLY A 309 -0.59 -5.17 -28.70
N THR A 310 -1.69 -5.18 -29.45
CA THR A 310 -1.77 -4.49 -30.76
C THR A 310 -1.92 -2.99 -30.55
N LEU A 311 -0.97 -2.22 -31.09
CA LEU A 311 -1.00 -0.76 -31.03
C LEU A 311 -1.89 -0.18 -32.13
N GLU A 312 -2.67 0.83 -31.76
CA GLU A 312 -3.30 1.73 -32.73
C GLU A 312 -2.24 2.63 -33.34
N LYS A 313 -2.23 2.74 -34.68
CA LYS A 313 -1.28 3.55 -35.44
C LYS A 313 0.19 3.31 -35.02
N PRO A 314 0.67 2.05 -35.12
CA PRO A 314 1.99 1.66 -34.60
C PRO A 314 3.14 2.48 -35.22
N ALA A 315 3.00 2.92 -36.48
CA ALA A 315 3.97 3.78 -37.15
C ALA A 315 4.24 5.09 -36.37
N GLU A 316 3.19 5.78 -35.90
CA GLU A 316 3.34 7.03 -35.13
C GLU A 316 4.07 6.77 -33.80
N LYS A 317 3.81 5.63 -33.15
CA LYS A 317 4.41 5.29 -31.85
C LYS A 317 5.88 4.93 -31.98
N VAL A 318 6.20 4.13 -33.00
CA VAL A 318 7.58 3.75 -33.32
C VAL A 318 8.38 4.97 -33.78
N GLU A 319 7.77 5.93 -34.49
CA GLU A 319 8.41 7.19 -34.85
C GLU A 319 8.75 8.05 -33.62
N ALA A 320 7.86 8.15 -32.63
CA ALA A 320 8.14 8.86 -31.38
C ALA A 320 9.36 8.25 -30.65
N ILE A 321 9.43 6.92 -30.56
CA ILE A 321 10.57 6.20 -29.95
C ILE A 321 11.86 6.48 -30.74
N TYR A 322 11.79 6.39 -32.07
CA TYR A 322 12.93 6.66 -32.95
C TYR A 322 13.46 8.09 -32.77
N ASN A 323 12.58 9.08 -32.71
CA ASN A 323 12.98 10.48 -32.54
C ASN A 323 13.70 10.72 -31.22
N VAL A 324 13.20 10.17 -30.10
CA VAL A 324 13.87 10.26 -28.80
C VAL A 324 15.20 9.51 -28.81
N LEU A 325 15.27 8.35 -29.46
CA LEU A 325 16.52 7.58 -29.60
C LEU A 325 17.63 8.38 -30.30
N LEU A 326 17.30 9.23 -31.28
CA LEU A 326 18.29 10.06 -31.97
C LEU A 326 18.98 11.08 -31.06
N GLU A 327 18.31 11.54 -29.99
CA GLU A 327 18.92 12.44 -28.98
C GLU A 327 20.08 11.76 -28.24
N TYR A 328 20.04 10.44 -28.12
CA TYR A 328 21.05 9.63 -27.42
C TYR A 328 22.03 8.91 -28.37
N MET A 329 21.92 9.12 -29.68
CA MET A 329 22.84 8.58 -30.67
C MET A 329 23.41 9.71 -31.54
N PRO A 330 24.41 10.46 -31.06
CA PRO A 330 25.00 11.56 -31.81
C PRO A 330 25.63 11.10 -33.13
N LEU A 331 25.81 12.03 -34.06
CA LEU A 331 26.58 11.77 -35.27
C LEU A 331 28.08 11.65 -34.95
N PRO A 332 28.85 10.89 -35.75
CA PRO A 332 30.30 10.96 -35.70
C PRO A 332 30.76 12.41 -35.91
N PRO A 333 31.69 12.92 -35.09
CA PRO A 333 32.26 14.26 -35.28
C PRO A 333 32.86 14.41 -36.67
N ALA A 334 32.64 15.56 -37.32
CA ALA A 334 33.16 15.82 -38.66
C ALA A 334 34.70 15.95 -38.70
N ASP A 335 35.30 16.47 -37.62
CA ASP A 335 36.71 16.90 -37.57
C ASP A 335 37.49 16.40 -36.33
N ALA A 336 37.01 15.42 -35.56
CA ALA A 336 37.68 15.06 -34.32
C ALA A 336 39.01 14.30 -34.55
N ASP A 337 40.09 14.84 -33.96
CA ASP A 337 41.20 14.04 -33.44
C ASP A 337 40.61 12.80 -32.72
N MET A 338 41.09 11.60 -33.05
CA MET A 338 40.56 10.32 -32.54
C MET A 338 40.67 10.12 -31.00
N ASN A 339 40.92 11.18 -30.23
CA ASN A 339 41.21 11.16 -28.81
C ASN A 339 40.08 11.73 -27.93
N GLU A 340 39.02 12.34 -28.48
CA GLU A 340 37.83 12.69 -27.69
C GLU A 340 36.82 11.53 -27.72
N THR A 341 36.72 10.82 -26.60
CA THR A 341 35.69 9.80 -26.42
C THR A 341 34.35 10.51 -26.17
N PRO A 342 33.36 10.42 -27.06
CA PRO A 342 32.02 10.93 -26.79
C PRO A 342 31.46 10.32 -25.50
N SER A 343 30.89 11.15 -24.62
CA SER A 343 30.14 10.66 -23.47
C SER A 343 28.77 10.20 -23.96
N PHE A 344 28.59 8.89 -24.09
CA PHE A 344 27.31 8.30 -24.46
C PHE A 344 26.48 8.00 -23.22
N GLN A 345 25.18 8.28 -23.30
CA GLN A 345 24.21 7.80 -22.33
C GLN A 345 23.72 6.41 -22.73
N PHE A 346 24.59 5.41 -22.55
CA PHE A 346 24.35 4.04 -23.03
C PHE A 346 23.07 3.42 -22.46
N SER A 347 22.75 3.68 -21.19
CA SER A 347 21.54 3.12 -20.55
C SER A 347 20.25 3.66 -21.17
N HIS A 348 20.22 4.94 -21.57
CA HIS A 348 19.07 5.52 -22.28
C HIS A 348 18.93 4.90 -23.67
N ALA A 349 20.04 4.85 -24.42
CA ALA A 349 20.09 4.25 -25.75
C ALA A 349 19.70 2.75 -25.72
N GLU A 350 20.13 2.00 -24.71
CA GLU A 350 19.79 0.59 -24.51
C GLU A 350 18.27 0.39 -24.38
N CYS A 351 17.63 1.13 -23.46
CA CYS A 351 16.19 1.03 -23.23
C CYS A 351 15.40 1.38 -24.51
N LEU A 352 15.80 2.45 -25.20
CA LEU A 352 15.16 2.90 -26.43
C LEU A 352 15.40 1.95 -27.61
N LEU A 353 16.60 1.40 -27.77
CA LEU A 353 16.89 0.38 -28.79
C LEU A 353 16.09 -0.89 -28.55
N TYR A 354 16.00 -1.35 -27.30
CA TYR A 354 15.19 -2.50 -26.93
C TYR A 354 13.70 -2.27 -27.26
N THR A 355 13.19 -1.09 -26.89
CA THR A 355 11.80 -0.70 -27.13
C THR A 355 11.52 -0.57 -28.63
N LEU A 356 12.40 0.09 -29.38
CA LEU A 356 12.30 0.24 -30.83
C LEU A 356 12.33 -1.12 -31.53
N HIS A 357 13.21 -2.03 -31.11
CA HIS A 357 13.27 -3.39 -31.64
C HIS A 357 11.98 -4.17 -31.37
N THR A 358 11.43 -4.03 -30.16
CA THR A 358 10.26 -4.80 -29.73
C THR A 358 8.98 -4.31 -30.38
N LEU A 359 8.69 -3.01 -30.28
CA LEU A 359 7.47 -2.41 -30.83
C LEU A 359 7.55 -2.17 -32.35
N GLY A 360 8.76 -1.97 -32.90
CA GLY A 360 8.99 -1.81 -34.34
C GLY A 360 8.53 -2.99 -35.17
N LYS A 361 8.38 -4.19 -34.60
CA LYS A 361 7.79 -5.37 -35.25
C LYS A 361 6.35 -5.13 -35.72
N GLN A 362 5.62 -4.22 -35.07
CA GLN A 362 4.27 -3.84 -35.47
C GLN A 362 4.23 -2.79 -36.60
N ALA A 363 5.37 -2.20 -36.96
CA ALA A 363 5.53 -1.25 -38.06
C ALA A 363 6.85 -1.49 -38.84
N PRO A 364 7.01 -2.66 -39.49
CA PRO A 364 8.29 -3.10 -40.06
C PRO A 364 8.84 -2.18 -41.16
N ASP A 365 7.96 -1.47 -41.87
CA ASP A 365 8.36 -0.61 -42.99
C ASP A 365 8.91 0.75 -42.54
N LEU A 366 8.65 1.18 -41.30
CA LEU A 366 8.98 2.53 -40.84
C LEU A 366 10.48 2.83 -40.87
N LEU A 367 11.31 1.84 -40.48
CA LEU A 367 12.77 1.98 -40.44
C LEU A 367 13.45 1.64 -41.77
N THR A 368 12.68 1.32 -42.81
CA THR A 368 13.21 1.09 -44.17
C THR A 368 13.44 2.40 -44.93
N PHE A 369 12.81 3.49 -44.48
CA PHE A 369 12.87 4.83 -45.08
C PHE A 369 12.80 4.81 -46.62
N PRO A 370 11.74 4.23 -47.21
CA PRO A 370 11.70 3.94 -48.64
C PRO A 370 11.79 5.21 -49.50
N GLU A 371 11.34 6.35 -48.97
CA GLU A 371 11.34 7.65 -49.63
C GLU A 371 12.54 8.54 -49.22
N ASP A 372 13.35 8.11 -48.24
CA ASP A 372 14.47 8.90 -47.71
C ASP A 372 15.70 8.02 -47.40
N ALA A 373 16.43 7.70 -48.46
CA ALA A 373 17.69 6.94 -48.35
C ALA A 373 18.76 7.67 -47.51
N ALA A 374 18.67 9.00 -47.36
CA ALA A 374 19.61 9.77 -46.55
C ALA A 374 19.37 9.50 -45.06
N LYS A 375 18.10 9.42 -44.62
CA LYS A 375 17.73 9.08 -43.25
C LYS A 375 18.19 7.68 -42.84
N LEU A 376 18.09 6.69 -43.74
CA LEU A 376 18.64 5.35 -43.49
C LEU A 376 20.17 5.37 -43.33
N LYS A 377 20.86 6.16 -44.18
CA LYS A 377 22.32 6.30 -44.12
C LYS A 377 22.74 7.00 -42.81
N ASP A 378 22.04 8.04 -42.41
CA ASP A 378 22.24 8.77 -41.15
C ASP A 378 22.11 7.82 -39.95
N PHE A 379 21.00 7.08 -39.87
CA PHE A 379 20.75 6.14 -38.77
C PHE A 379 21.82 5.04 -38.71
N ARG A 380 22.23 4.48 -39.86
CA ARG A 380 23.35 3.50 -39.92
C ARG A 380 24.66 4.09 -39.41
N SER A 381 24.95 5.36 -39.73
CA SER A 381 26.16 6.05 -39.28
C SER A 381 26.17 6.22 -37.75
N ARG A 382 25.03 6.61 -37.18
CA ARG A 382 24.85 6.75 -35.72
C ARG A 382 25.01 5.41 -34.99
N LEU A 383 24.42 4.34 -35.51
CA LEU A 383 24.57 2.99 -34.96
C LEU A 383 26.03 2.50 -34.99
N GLN A 384 26.75 2.73 -36.10
CA GLN A 384 28.17 2.39 -36.19
C GLN A 384 29.01 3.19 -35.19
N TYR A 385 28.67 4.44 -34.94
CA TYR A 385 29.36 5.28 -33.97
C TYR A 385 29.12 4.82 -32.54
N LEU A 386 27.86 4.55 -32.17
CA LEU A 386 27.51 3.99 -30.87
C LEU A 386 28.22 2.65 -30.62
N ALA A 387 28.26 1.77 -31.64
CA ALA A 387 28.95 0.48 -31.54
C ALA A 387 30.46 0.62 -31.28
N ARG A 388 31.13 1.62 -31.87
CA ARG A 388 32.53 1.93 -31.54
C ARG A 388 32.68 2.34 -30.08
N GLY A 389 31.75 3.14 -29.57
CA GLY A 389 31.71 3.55 -28.17
C GLY A 389 31.58 2.39 -27.18
N THR A 390 30.94 1.28 -27.57
CA THR A 390 30.81 0.08 -26.71
C THR A 390 32.04 -0.83 -26.68
N GLN A 391 33.03 -0.60 -27.56
CA GLN A 391 34.22 -1.46 -27.70
C GLN A 391 35.47 -0.88 -27.02
N GLY A 392 35.44 0.40 -26.65
CA GLY A 392 36.47 1.07 -25.84
C GLY A 392 36.03 1.15 -24.38
#